data_AF-A0A2E9XFH4-F1
#
_entry.id   AF-A0A2E9XFH4-F1
#
_cell.length_a   1.000
_cell.length_b   1.000
_cell.length_c   1.000
_cell.angle_alpha   90.00
_cell.angle_beta   90.00
_cell.angle_gamma   90.00
#
_symmetry.space_group_name_H-M   'P 1'
#
loop_
_entity.id
_entity.type
_entity.pdbx_description
1 polymer ?
#
loop_
_entity_poly.entity_id
_entity_poly.type
_entity_poly.pdbx_seq_one_letter_code
_entity_poly.pdbx_strand_id
1 'polypeptide(L)'
;GMIQEEIIAQNKRLKIITKILREKLEESKRYKPIDISPAKKEIEYWRGGFHACNGCDADVAKKLGADLSLVGYVQKVSNLILNINVFMRDTKTGKLVEVQSVDVRGNTDETWTRSMSYMIRNRILDDKWSHMKE
;
A
#
# COMPACT_ATOMS: atom_id res chain seq x y z
N GLY A 1 11.86 24.95 -6.23
CA GLY A 1 10.90 25.18 -7.33
C GLY A 1 9.66 24.39 -7.01
N MET A 2 8.47 24.99 -7.12
CA MET A 2 7.25 24.47 -6.47
C MET A 2 6.94 22.99 -6.76
N ILE A 3 7.19 22.51 -7.99
CA ILE A 3 7.00 21.10 -8.35
C ILE A 3 7.93 20.17 -7.55
N GLN A 4 9.20 20.56 -7.38
CA GLN A 4 10.18 19.76 -6.65
C GLN A 4 9.84 19.65 -5.16
N GLU A 5 9.40 20.75 -4.55
CA GLU A 5 8.96 20.78 -3.15
C GLU A 5 7.75 19.89 -2.92
N GLU A 6 6.80 19.89 -3.86
CA GLU A 6 5.63 19.03 -3.80
C GLU A 6 6.01 17.54 -3.89
N ILE A 7 6.90 17.17 -4.81
CA ILE A 7 7.41 15.80 -4.95
C ILE A 7 8.11 15.34 -3.66
N ILE A 8 8.93 16.21 -3.05
CA ILE A 8 9.62 15.91 -1.78
C ILE A 8 8.58 15.66 -0.66
N ALA A 9 7.57 16.54 -0.54
CA ALA A 9 6.51 16.39 0.44
C ALA A 9 5.70 15.10 0.24
N GLN A 10 5.32 14.77 -0.99
CA GLN A 10 4.58 13.54 -1.30
C GLN A 10 5.41 12.29 -1.00
N ASN A 11 6.69 12.28 -1.38
CA ASN A 11 7.59 11.18 -1.05
C ASN A 11 7.78 11.00 0.46
N LYS A 12 7.85 12.10 1.21
CA LYS A 12 7.87 12.05 2.68
C LYS A 12 6.58 11.42 3.21
N ARG A 13 5.42 11.83 2.71
CA ARG A 13 4.12 11.27 3.13
C ARG A 13 3.98 9.79 2.79
N LEU A 14 4.41 9.37 1.60
CA LEU A 14 4.46 7.96 1.21
C LEU A 14 5.26 7.15 2.22
N LYS A 15 6.46 7.60 2.61
CA LYS A 15 7.27 6.93 3.63
C LYS A 15 6.55 6.82 4.97
N ILE A 16 5.87 7.88 5.40
CA ILE A 16 5.11 7.91 6.66
C ILE A 16 3.95 6.92 6.63
N ILE A 17 3.09 6.96 5.60
CA ILE A 17 1.93 6.06 5.54
C ILE A 17 2.34 4.60 5.32
N THR A 18 3.43 4.34 4.61
CA THR A 18 4.03 2.99 4.48
C THR A 18 4.49 2.47 5.84
N LYS A 19 5.14 3.32 6.64
CA LYS A 19 5.56 2.97 8.01
C LYS A 19 4.33 2.64 8.88
N ILE A 20 3.32 3.51 8.88
CA ILE A 20 2.06 3.28 9.63
C ILE A 20 1.41 1.96 9.23
N LEU A 21 1.27 1.71 7.92
CA LEU A 21 0.69 0.47 7.43
C LEU A 21 1.47 -0.75 7.92
N ARG A 22 2.80 -0.74 7.77
CA ARG A 22 3.66 -1.85 8.18
C ARG A 22 3.56 -2.12 9.69
N GLU A 23 3.68 -1.09 10.51
CA GLU A 23 3.60 -1.19 11.97
C GLU A 23 2.23 -1.71 12.42
N LYS A 24 1.13 -1.20 11.86
CA LYS A 24 -0.21 -1.66 12.25
C LYS A 24 -0.53 -3.08 11.80
N LEU A 25 -0.06 -3.49 10.62
CA LEU A 25 -0.21 -4.89 10.19
C LEU A 25 0.58 -5.83 11.11
N GLU A 26 1.79 -5.46 11.53
CA GLU A 26 2.59 -6.24 12.48
C GLU A 26 1.97 -6.26 13.89
N GLU A 27 1.56 -5.11 14.42
CA GLU A 27 0.88 -4.98 15.72
C GLU A 27 -0.39 -5.84 15.81
N SER A 28 -1.10 -6.01 14.69
CA SER A 28 -2.30 -6.85 14.62
C SER A 28 -2.03 -8.33 14.88
N LYS A 29 -0.77 -8.77 14.76
CA LYS A 29 -0.33 -10.18 14.79
C LYS A 29 -0.94 -11.07 13.70
N ARG A 30 -1.72 -10.51 12.76
CA ARG A 30 -2.28 -11.23 11.60
C ARG A 30 -1.30 -11.34 10.45
N TYR A 31 -0.33 -10.42 10.40
CA TYR A 31 0.66 -10.35 9.34
C TYR A 31 2.06 -10.22 9.94
N LYS A 32 3.04 -10.75 9.21
CA LYS A 32 4.46 -10.60 9.53
C LYS A 32 5.16 -9.95 8.33
N PRO A 33 5.37 -8.62 8.33
CA PRO A 33 6.11 -7.96 7.27
C PRO A 33 7.54 -8.50 7.17
N ILE A 34 8.00 -8.82 5.96
CA ILE A 34 9.34 -9.36 5.72
C ILE A 34 10.29 -8.31 5.13
N ASP A 35 11.60 -8.52 5.28
CA ASP A 35 12.59 -7.66 4.63
C ASP A 35 12.54 -7.82 3.10
N ILE A 36 12.40 -6.70 2.39
CA ILE A 36 12.33 -6.64 0.93
C ILE A 36 13.63 -6.17 0.28
N SER A 37 14.64 -5.84 1.10
CA SER A 37 15.95 -5.36 0.64
C SER A 37 16.63 -6.29 -0.38
N PRO A 38 16.54 -7.64 -0.26
CA PRO A 38 17.11 -8.55 -1.27
C PRO A 38 16.52 -8.38 -2.67
N ALA A 39 15.26 -7.94 -2.78
CA ALA A 39 14.58 -7.72 -4.06
C ALA A 39 14.70 -6.28 -4.59
N LYS A 40 15.49 -5.41 -3.95
CA LYS A 40 15.56 -3.97 -4.30
C LYS A 40 15.71 -3.70 -5.80
N LYS A 41 16.60 -4.40 -6.49
CA LYS A 41 16.81 -4.23 -7.94
C LYS A 41 15.58 -4.62 -8.77
N GLU A 42 14.89 -5.70 -8.38
CA GLU A 42 13.66 -6.13 -9.06
C GLU A 42 12.51 -5.14 -8.81
N ILE A 43 12.42 -4.58 -7.61
CA ILE A 43 11.43 -3.55 -7.25
C ILE A 43 11.70 -2.26 -8.06
N GLU A 44 12.96 -1.80 -8.12
CA GLU A 44 13.36 -0.59 -8.84
C GLU A 44 13.24 -0.72 -10.36
N TYR A 45 13.29 -1.95 -10.90
CA TYR A 45 13.05 -2.22 -12.31
C TYR A 45 11.64 -1.78 -12.74
N TRP A 46 10.65 -1.95 -11.86
CA TRP A 46 9.27 -1.53 -12.10
C TRP A 46 9.11 -0.02 -11.86
N ARG A 47 9.61 0.78 -12.80
CA ARG A 47 9.61 2.25 -12.73
C ARG A 47 8.23 2.88 -12.56
N GLY A 48 7.19 2.23 -13.11
CA GLY A 48 5.79 2.62 -12.91
C GLY A 48 5.21 2.20 -11.56
N GLY A 49 5.98 1.52 -10.71
CA GLY A 49 5.50 0.82 -9.53
C GLY A 49 4.78 -0.49 -9.88
N PHE A 50 4.65 -1.38 -8.89
CA PHE A 50 3.97 -2.67 -9.06
C PHE A 50 2.48 -2.55 -9.43
N HIS A 51 1.84 -1.42 -9.14
CA HIS A 51 0.44 -1.19 -9.52
C HIS A 51 0.23 -1.20 -11.05
N ALA A 52 1.28 -0.98 -11.84
CA ALA A 52 1.21 -0.93 -13.30
C ALA A 52 1.43 -2.29 -13.99
N CYS A 53 1.82 -3.35 -13.25
CA CYS A 53 2.18 -4.64 -13.84
C CYS A 53 1.16 -5.77 -13.59
N ASN A 54 0.11 -5.51 -12.82
CA ASN A 54 -0.98 -6.44 -12.51
C ASN A 54 -0.52 -7.86 -12.10
N GLY A 55 0.21 -7.97 -10.98
CA GLY A 55 0.53 -9.26 -10.36
C GLY A 55 2.00 -9.64 -10.34
N CYS A 56 2.88 -8.90 -11.02
CA CYS A 56 4.32 -9.15 -10.96
C CYS A 56 4.91 -8.97 -9.55
N ASP A 57 4.20 -8.26 -8.65
CA ASP A 57 4.52 -8.16 -7.23
C ASP A 57 4.45 -9.49 -6.49
N ALA A 58 3.52 -10.38 -6.87
CA ALA A 58 3.40 -11.69 -6.25
C ALA A 58 4.62 -12.57 -6.53
N ASP A 59 5.20 -12.51 -7.73
CA ASP A 59 6.40 -13.27 -8.07
C ASP A 59 7.60 -12.83 -7.24
N VAL A 60 7.79 -11.51 -7.08
CA VAL A 60 8.86 -10.94 -6.24
C VAL A 60 8.66 -11.34 -4.78
N ALA A 61 7.43 -11.20 -4.27
CA ALA A 61 7.09 -11.58 -2.89
C ALA A 61 7.29 -13.08 -2.64
N LYS A 62 6.91 -13.94 -3.60
CA LYS A 62 7.12 -15.39 -3.55
C LYS A 62 8.59 -15.76 -3.46
N LYS A 63 9.46 -15.13 -4.26
CA LYS A 63 10.92 -15.34 -4.20
C LYS A 63 11.51 -14.98 -2.83
N LEU A 64 10.92 -13.99 -2.15
CA LEU A 64 11.30 -13.58 -0.79
C LEU A 64 10.69 -14.49 0.30
N GLY A 65 9.88 -15.48 -0.06
CA GLY A 65 9.23 -16.39 0.88
C GLY A 65 7.96 -15.83 1.55
N ALA A 66 7.34 -14.80 0.98
CA ALA A 66 6.06 -14.28 1.48
C ALA A 66 4.87 -15.09 0.93
N ASP A 67 3.86 -15.30 1.77
CA ASP A 67 2.55 -15.83 1.34
C ASP A 67 1.68 -14.78 0.63
N LEU A 68 1.92 -13.50 0.91
CA LEU A 68 1.14 -12.38 0.38
C LEU A 68 2.07 -11.29 -0.16
N SER A 69 1.71 -10.68 -1.28
CA SER A 69 2.24 -9.37 -1.68
C SER A 69 1.25 -8.29 -1.30
N LEU A 70 1.76 -7.10 -0.92
CA LEU A 70 0.96 -5.90 -0.69
C LEU A 70 1.55 -4.75 -1.48
N VAL A 71 0.74 -4.18 -2.37
CA VAL A 71 1.08 -3.00 -3.16
C VAL A 71 0.17 -1.85 -2.77
N GLY A 72 0.77 -0.70 -2.46
CA GLY A 72 0.05 0.54 -2.20
C GLY A 72 0.49 1.65 -3.14
N TYR A 73 -0.43 2.51 -3.56
CA TYR A 73 -0.11 3.73 -4.30
C TYR A 73 -1.09 4.86 -3.97
N VAL A 74 -0.63 6.09 -4.17
CA VAL A 74 -1.46 7.29 -4.04
C VAL A 74 -1.67 7.90 -5.41
N GLN A 75 -2.93 8.04 -5.80
CA GLN A 75 -3.33 8.73 -7.01
C GLN A 75 -3.74 10.15 -6.66
N LYS A 76 -2.93 11.13 -7.04
CA LYS A 76 -3.25 12.55 -6.86
C LYS A 76 -3.97 13.07 -8.10
N VAL A 77 -5.26 13.39 -7.94
CA VAL A 77 -6.04 14.07 -8.99
C VAL A 77 -5.87 15.58 -8.86
N SER A 78 -5.92 16.10 -7.63
CA SER A 78 -5.64 17.50 -7.31
C SER A 78 -5.13 17.64 -5.87
N ASN A 79 -4.88 18.86 -5.41
CA ASN A 79 -4.62 19.10 -3.98
C ASN A 79 -5.86 18.94 -3.10
N LEU A 80 -7.06 18.90 -3.70
CA LEU A 80 -8.32 18.67 -3.01
C LEU A 80 -8.71 17.19 -3.01
N ILE A 81 -8.43 16.43 -4.07
CA ILE A 81 -8.91 15.06 -4.26
C ILE A 81 -7.75 14.11 -4.58
N LEU A 82 -7.57 13.10 -3.74
CA LEU A 82 -6.62 12.01 -3.93
C LEU A 82 -7.25 10.68 -3.52
N ASN A 83 -6.67 9.57 -3.98
CA ASN A 83 -7.01 8.23 -3.53
C ASN A 83 -5.77 7.54 -2.97
N ILE A 84 -5.92 6.85 -1.84
CA ILE A 84 -4.95 5.87 -1.37
C ILE A 84 -5.51 4.50 -1.71
N ASN A 85 -4.73 3.69 -2.42
CA ASN A 85 -5.13 2.36 -2.85
C ASN A 85 -4.18 1.30 -2.27
N VAL A 86 -4.73 0.16 -1.84
CA VAL A 86 -3.99 -1.00 -1.35
C VAL A 86 -4.55 -2.26 -1.99
N PHE A 87 -3.65 -3.08 -2.51
CA PHE A 87 -3.93 -4.39 -3.10
C PHE A 87 -3.12 -5.43 -2.36
N MET A 88 -3.77 -6.53 -1.96
CA MET A 88 -3.10 -7.69 -1.39
C MET A 88 -3.38 -8.89 -2.27
N ARG A 89 -2.35 -9.68 -2.56
CA ARG A 89 -2.42 -10.80 -3.49
C ARG A 89 -1.80 -12.03 -2.86
N ASP A 90 -2.45 -13.17 -3.04
CA ASP A 90 -1.91 -14.47 -2.67
C ASP A 90 -0.80 -14.87 -3.65
N THR A 91 0.39 -15.18 -3.13
CA THR A 91 1.58 -15.44 -3.97
C THR A 91 1.56 -16.82 -4.62
N LYS A 92 0.71 -17.73 -4.15
CA LYS A 92 0.57 -19.09 -4.68
C LYS A 92 -0.34 -19.11 -5.91
N THR A 93 -1.43 -18.37 -5.84
CA THR A 93 -2.50 -18.34 -6.84
C THR A 93 -2.46 -17.10 -7.73
N GLY A 94 -1.77 -16.04 -7.30
CA GLY A 94 -1.78 -14.73 -7.95
C GLY A 94 -3.10 -13.97 -7.83
N LYS A 95 -4.07 -14.44 -7.03
CA LYS A 95 -5.38 -13.81 -6.89
C LYS A 95 -5.34 -12.65 -5.90
N LEU A 96 -6.06 -11.56 -6.20
CA LEU A 96 -6.30 -10.50 -5.23
C LEU A 96 -7.17 -11.06 -4.10
N VAL A 97 -6.68 -10.94 -2.88
CA VAL A 97 -7.40 -11.32 -1.66
C VAL A 97 -7.91 -10.10 -0.90
N GLU A 98 -7.35 -8.91 -1.16
CA GLU A 98 -7.78 -7.63 -0.59
C GLU A 98 -7.64 -6.52 -1.64
N VAL A 99 -8.65 -5.68 -1.75
CA VAL A 99 -8.60 -4.47 -2.57
C VAL A 99 -9.30 -3.36 -1.80
N GLN A 100 -8.55 -2.32 -1.46
CA GLN A 100 -9.04 -1.21 -0.68
C GLN A 100 -8.68 0.11 -1.34
N SER A 101 -9.63 1.04 -1.32
CA SER A 101 -9.44 2.41 -1.75
C SER A 101 -10.17 3.34 -0.78
N VAL A 102 -9.53 4.46 -0.45
CA VAL A 102 -10.17 5.54 0.32
C VAL A 102 -9.94 6.87 -0.38
N ASP A 103 -11.01 7.65 -0.48
CA ASP A 103 -10.96 9.03 -0.93
C ASP A 103 -10.34 9.90 0.16
N VAL A 104 -9.42 10.78 -0.24
CA VAL A 104 -8.76 11.75 0.63
C VAL A 104 -9.12 13.15 0.15
N ARG A 105 -9.70 13.94 1.06
CA ARG A 105 -9.98 15.36 0.84
C ARG A 105 -8.85 16.20 1.44
N GLY A 106 -7.99 16.73 0.59
CA GLY A 106 -6.83 17.54 0.95
C GLY A 106 -5.49 16.81 0.85
N ASN A 107 -4.44 17.53 0.46
CA ASN A 107 -3.08 17.02 0.29
C ASN A 107 -2.14 17.47 1.43
N THR A 108 -2.42 17.06 2.66
CA THR A 108 -1.62 17.40 3.85
C THR A 108 -1.10 16.15 4.56
N ASP A 109 -0.13 16.33 5.45
CA ASP A 109 0.43 15.23 6.25
C ASP A 109 -0.68 14.57 7.11
N GLU A 110 -1.60 15.39 7.65
CA GLU A 110 -2.73 14.92 8.45
C GLU A 110 -3.73 14.09 7.63
N THR A 111 -4.15 14.58 6.46
CA THR A 111 -5.17 13.88 5.66
C THR A 111 -4.67 12.52 5.18
N TRP A 112 -3.39 12.41 4.82
CA TRP A 112 -2.77 11.15 4.42
C TRP A 112 -2.70 10.14 5.58
N THR A 113 -2.23 10.57 6.75
CA THR A 113 -2.06 9.70 7.93
C THR A 113 -3.40 9.24 8.51
N ARG A 114 -4.40 10.13 8.58
CA ARG A 114 -5.76 9.78 9.00
C ARG A 114 -6.41 8.79 8.05
N SER A 115 -6.28 9.00 6.74
CA SER A 115 -6.89 8.14 5.73
C SER A 115 -6.28 6.73 5.73
N MET A 116 -4.95 6.62 5.86
CA MET A 116 -4.29 5.33 6.02
C MET A 116 -4.74 4.61 7.31
N SER A 117 -4.76 5.32 8.44
CA SER A 117 -5.21 4.77 9.72
C SER A 117 -6.67 4.31 9.69
N TYR A 118 -7.53 5.05 8.96
CA TYR A 118 -8.92 4.69 8.74
C TYR A 118 -9.05 3.41 7.89
N MET A 119 -8.34 3.33 6.76
CA MET A 119 -8.35 2.14 5.89
C MET A 119 -7.91 0.89 6.66
N ILE A 120 -6.82 1.00 7.43
CA ILE A 120 -6.30 -0.13 8.20
C ILE A 120 -7.35 -0.64 9.19
N ARG A 121 -7.90 0.26 10.01
CA ARG A 121 -8.81 -0.11 11.09
C ARG A 121 -10.16 -0.63 10.61
N ASN A 122 -10.73 0.02 9.60
CA ASN A 122 -12.13 -0.20 9.21
C ASN A 122 -12.28 -1.03 7.94
N ARG A 123 -11.16 -1.43 7.31
CA ARG A 123 -11.19 -2.21 6.08
C ARG A 123 -10.23 -3.39 6.12
N ILE A 124 -8.92 -3.15 6.30
CA ILE A 124 -7.90 -4.21 6.22
C ILE A 124 -7.93 -5.13 7.45
N LEU A 125 -8.09 -4.57 8.65
CA LEU A 125 -8.11 -5.31 9.91
C LEU A 125 -9.52 -5.43 10.51
N ASP A 126 -10.55 -5.05 9.77
CA ASP A 126 -11.93 -5.17 10.21
C ASP A 126 -12.45 -6.58 9.95
N ASP A 127 -12.79 -7.30 11.01
CA ASP A 127 -13.35 -8.65 10.94
C ASP A 127 -14.69 -8.68 10.22
N LYS A 128 -15.46 -7.59 10.26
CA LYS A 128 -16.77 -7.50 9.61
C LYS A 128 -16.70 -7.59 8.09
N TRP A 129 -15.57 -7.19 7.49
CA TRP A 129 -15.40 -7.20 6.04
C TRP A 129 -14.89 -8.54 5.49
N SER A 130 -14.49 -9.46 6.36
CA SER A 130 -13.96 -10.77 5.97
C SER A 130 -15.01 -11.72 5.38
N HIS A 131 -16.30 -11.52 5.71
CA HIS A 131 -17.42 -12.38 5.29
C HIS A 131 -18.17 -11.92 4.03
N MET A 132 -17.79 -10.78 3.42
CA MET A 132 -18.47 -10.23 2.22
C MET A 132 -17.67 -10.47 0.93
N LYS A 133 -16.72 -11.41 0.93
CA LYS A 133 -15.91 -11.79 -0.23
C LYS A 133 -16.38 -13.08 -0.93
N GLU A 134 -17.62 -13.51 -0.64
CA GLU A 134 -18.34 -14.53 -1.42
C GLU A 134 -19.12 -13.88 -2.57
#